data_AF-A0A0E4B8N1-F1
#
_entry.id   AF-A0A0E4B8N1-F1
#
_cell.length_a   1.000
_cell.length_b   1.000
_cell.length_c   1.000
_cell.angle_alpha   90.00
_cell.angle_beta   90.00
_cell.angle_gamma   90.00
#
_symmetry.space_group_name_H-M   'P 1'
#
loop_
_entity.id
_entity.type
_entity.pdbx_description
1 polymer ?
#
loop_
_entity_poly.entity_id
_entity_poly.type
_entity_poly.pdbx_seq_one_letter_code
_entity_poly.pdbx_strand_id
1 'polypeptide(L)'
;NESNNPLSSEASFKYFIIQAISSMLILFTFLSFLISSEYLSPLNFLMEMIFDSALLMKLGMVPFHFWLPEIMEGISWTNSFLLLTWQKIAPMILIMLNSQMNLFLISVIISSLLISGINNWNQTSIKKILTFSSINHMGWMLSIILLNQSLWLFYFI
;
A
#
# COMPACT_ATOMS: atom_id res chain seq x y z
N ASN A 1 -5.78 -8.08 -29.50
CA ASN A 1 -5.15 -7.02 -30.31
C ASN A 1 -4.74 -5.85 -29.42
N GLU A 2 -3.77 -6.09 -28.52
CA GLU A 2 -3.34 -5.16 -27.46
C GLU A 2 -1.89 -4.69 -27.68
N SER A 3 -1.43 -4.60 -28.92
CA SER A 3 0.00 -4.54 -29.18
C SER A 3 0.64 -3.15 -29.09
N ASN A 4 -0.09 -2.09 -28.69
CA ASN A 4 0.47 -0.77 -28.33
C ASN A 4 -0.63 0.18 -27.82
N ASN A 5 -1.17 -0.04 -26.61
CA ASN A 5 -1.97 1.00 -25.97
C ASN A 5 -1.02 1.92 -25.19
N PRO A 6 -0.87 3.21 -25.57
CA PRO A 6 0.02 4.13 -24.86
C PRO A 6 -0.34 4.26 -23.38
N LEU A 7 -1.62 4.11 -23.03
CA LEU A 7 -2.09 4.12 -21.65
C LEU A 7 -1.61 2.90 -20.86
N SER A 8 -1.53 1.73 -21.50
CA SER A 8 -1.05 0.52 -20.81
C SER A 8 0.46 0.55 -20.61
N SER A 9 1.22 1.10 -21.58
CA SER A 9 2.66 1.28 -21.40
C SER A 9 2.94 2.31 -20.31
N GLU A 10 2.27 3.47 -20.31
CA GLU A 10 2.41 4.48 -19.24
C GLU A 10 2.07 3.90 -17.86
N ALA A 11 0.95 3.18 -17.74
CA ALA A 11 0.55 2.54 -16.49
C ALA A 11 1.59 1.52 -16.00
N SER A 12 2.17 0.73 -16.91
CA SER A 12 3.22 -0.23 -16.57
C SER A 12 4.51 0.46 -16.09
N PHE A 13 4.89 1.58 -16.72
CA PHE A 13 6.06 2.36 -16.31
C PHE A 13 5.86 3.02 -14.95
N LYS A 14 4.69 3.63 -14.70
CA LYS A 14 4.34 4.19 -13.39
C LYS A 14 4.40 3.13 -12.29
N TYR A 15 3.83 1.95 -12.55
CA TYR A 15 3.83 0.84 -11.59
C TYR A 15 5.26 0.42 -11.26
N PHE A 16 6.07 0.20 -12.29
CA PHE A 16 7.45 -0.23 -12.15
C PHE A 16 8.27 0.74 -11.29
N ILE A 17 8.24 2.05 -11.60
CA ILE A 17 9.04 3.05 -10.90
C ILE A 17 8.68 3.10 -9.41
N ILE A 18 7.39 3.15 -9.11
CA ILE A 18 6.90 3.29 -7.73
C ILE A 18 7.23 2.05 -6.90
N GLN A 19 7.00 0.86 -7.45
CA GLN A 19 7.30 -0.39 -6.76
C GLN A 19 8.81 -0.61 -6.62
N ALA A 20 9.62 -0.18 -7.60
CA ALA A 20 11.08 -0.21 -7.52
C ALA A 20 11.59 0.70 -6.39
N ILE A 21 11.13 1.94 -6.31
CA ILE A 21 11.51 2.89 -5.24
C ILE A 21 11.13 2.33 -3.87
N SER A 22 9.90 1.83 -3.73
CA SER A 22 9.48 1.20 -2.47
C SER A 22 10.38 0.01 -2.10
N SER A 23 10.74 -0.85 -3.06
CA SER A 23 11.64 -1.98 -2.79
C SER A 23 13.04 -1.54 -2.37
N MET A 24 13.56 -0.44 -2.92
CA MET A 24 14.84 0.14 -2.50
C MET A 24 14.77 0.67 -1.08
N LEU A 25 13.66 1.31 -0.68
CA LEU A 25 13.46 1.78 0.71
C LEU A 25 13.38 0.61 1.71
N ILE A 26 12.72 -0.49 1.34
CA ILE A 26 12.69 -1.72 2.15
C ILE A 26 14.10 -2.29 2.32
N LEU A 27 14.88 -2.37 1.23
CA LEU A 27 16.25 -2.87 1.30
C LEU A 27 17.15 -1.93 2.14
N PHE A 28 16.99 -0.62 1.97
CA PHE A 28 17.73 0.39 2.72
C PHE A 28 17.49 0.27 4.22
N THR A 29 16.23 0.14 4.64
CA THR A 29 15.87 -0.02 6.07
C THR A 29 16.37 -1.33 6.65
N PHE A 30 16.36 -2.41 5.87
CA PHE A 30 16.92 -3.68 6.32
C PHE A 30 18.45 -3.62 6.49
N LEU A 31 19.16 -3.04 5.53
CA LEU A 31 20.62 -2.86 5.60
C LEU A 31 21.02 -1.91 6.73
N SER A 32 20.28 -0.81 6.93
CA SER A 32 20.54 0.12 8.01
C SER A 32 20.33 -0.55 9.37
N PHE A 33 19.29 -1.36 9.53
CA PHE A 33 19.04 -2.14 10.74
C PHE A 33 20.17 -3.13 11.05
N LEU A 34 20.69 -3.83 10.04
CA LEU A 34 21.82 -4.76 10.23
C LEU A 34 23.07 -4.02 10.72
N ILE A 35 23.36 -2.85 10.15
CA ILE A 35 24.52 -2.03 10.53
C ILE A 35 24.33 -1.40 11.92
N SER A 36 23.11 -0.98 12.27
CA SER A 36 22.80 -0.32 13.54
C SER A 36 22.59 -1.27 14.72
N SER A 37 22.68 -2.58 14.51
CA SER A 37 22.41 -3.61 15.53
C SER A 37 23.26 -3.50 16.81
N GLU A 38 24.31 -2.66 16.81
CA GLU A 38 25.16 -2.41 17.98
C GLU A 38 24.84 -1.11 18.76
N TYR A 39 24.11 -0.12 18.20
CA TYR A 39 23.91 1.18 18.86
C TYR A 39 22.54 1.85 18.59
N LEU A 40 21.84 2.17 19.69
CA LEU A 40 20.76 3.18 19.87
C LEU A 40 19.31 2.83 19.47
N SER A 41 18.45 2.79 20.49
CA SER A 41 16.98 2.60 20.42
C SER A 41 16.15 3.66 19.66
N PRO A 42 16.50 4.96 19.56
CA PRO A 42 15.66 5.91 18.82
C PRO A 42 15.80 5.81 17.30
N LEU A 43 16.90 5.24 16.78
CA LEU A 43 17.07 5.01 15.35
C LEU A 43 16.10 3.93 14.83
N ASN A 44 15.69 2.99 15.69
CA ASN A 44 14.75 1.93 15.33
C ASN A 44 13.38 2.49 14.93
N PHE A 45 12.83 3.44 15.69
CA PHE A 45 11.51 4.00 15.37
C PHE A 45 11.48 4.71 14.01
N LEU A 46 12.53 5.45 13.67
CA LEU A 46 12.61 6.17 12.39
C LEU A 46 12.76 5.17 11.23
N MET A 47 13.55 4.11 11.41
CA MET A 47 13.69 3.05 10.41
C MET A 47 12.40 2.22 10.25
N GLU A 48 11.70 1.93 11.34
CA GLU A 48 10.37 1.31 11.32
C GLU A 48 9.36 2.17 10.55
N MET A 49 9.34 3.49 10.79
CA MET A 49 8.48 4.39 10.01
C MET A 49 8.82 4.41 8.53
N ILE A 50 10.10 4.40 8.16
CA ILE A 50 10.51 4.33 6.74
C ILE A 50 10.07 2.99 6.14
N PHE A 51 10.24 1.88 6.87
CA PHE A 51 9.85 0.55 6.43
C PHE A 51 8.33 0.46 6.21
N ASP A 52 7.54 0.94 7.18
CA ASP A 52 6.08 0.99 7.08
C ASP A 52 5.64 1.90 5.92
N SER A 53 6.26 3.07 5.76
CA SER A 53 5.94 3.97 4.64
C SER A 53 6.22 3.33 3.28
N ALA A 54 7.29 2.54 3.16
CA ALA A 54 7.61 1.81 1.95
C ALA A 54 6.58 0.70 1.66
N LEU A 55 6.11 -0.02 2.68
CA LEU A 55 5.05 -1.02 2.53
C LEU A 55 3.70 -0.38 2.16
N LEU A 56 3.34 0.75 2.78
CA LEU A 56 2.15 1.52 2.44
C LEU A 56 2.20 2.04 0.99
N MET A 57 3.38 2.43 0.51
CA MET A 57 3.61 2.79 -0.89
C MET A 57 3.36 1.61 -1.83
N LYS A 58 3.79 0.38 -1.48
CA LYS A 58 3.47 -0.83 -2.27
C LYS A 58 1.97 -1.10 -2.35
N LEU A 59 1.26 -0.87 -1.25
CA LEU A 59 -0.17 -1.11 -1.12
C LEU A 59 -1.04 -0.02 -1.77
N GLY A 60 -0.46 1.14 -2.08
CA GLY A 60 -1.21 2.30 -2.57
C GLY A 60 -2.11 2.90 -1.49
N MET A 61 -1.68 2.87 -0.23
CA MET A 61 -2.41 3.50 0.87
C MET A 61 -2.07 4.99 0.96
N VAL A 62 -2.95 5.75 1.61
CA VAL A 62 -2.73 7.19 1.86
C VAL A 62 -1.50 7.38 2.76
N PRO A 63 -0.62 8.36 2.48
CA PRO A 63 -0.69 9.40 1.45
C PRO A 63 -0.23 8.95 0.05
N PHE A 64 0.39 7.79 -0.08
CA PHE A 64 0.98 7.25 -1.33
C PHE A 64 -0.03 6.65 -2.33
N HIS A 65 -1.31 7.01 -2.23
CA HIS A 65 -2.40 6.37 -2.97
C HIS A 65 -2.56 6.84 -4.42
N PHE A 66 -1.98 7.98 -4.83
CA PHE A 66 -2.26 8.63 -6.11
C PHE A 66 -1.98 7.77 -7.34
N TRP A 67 -1.01 6.87 -7.26
CA TRP A 67 -0.66 6.01 -8.39
C TRP A 67 -1.70 4.93 -8.67
N LEU A 68 -2.42 4.47 -7.64
CA LEU A 68 -3.31 3.32 -7.76
C LEU A 68 -4.52 3.64 -8.69
N PRO A 69 -5.26 4.76 -8.53
CA PRO A 69 -6.33 5.13 -9.45
C PRO A 69 -5.88 5.35 -10.89
N GLU A 70 -4.69 5.93 -11.10
CA GLU A 70 -4.17 6.23 -12.44
C GLU A 70 -3.82 4.95 -13.22
N ILE A 71 -3.12 4.02 -12.57
CA ILE A 71 -2.69 2.76 -13.20
C ILE A 71 -3.89 1.89 -13.54
N MET A 72 -4.92 1.92 -12.69
CA MET A 72 -6.08 1.06 -12.83
C MET A 72 -6.89 1.34 -14.09
N GLU A 73 -6.92 2.57 -14.58
CA GLU A 73 -7.56 2.87 -15.87
C GLU A 73 -6.79 2.31 -17.06
N GLY A 74 -5.45 2.29 -17.00
CA GLY A 74 -4.58 1.87 -18.10
C GLY A 74 -4.36 0.35 -18.24
N ILE A 75 -4.71 -0.45 -17.24
CA ILE A 75 -4.48 -1.92 -17.25
C ILE A 75 -5.73 -2.73 -17.63
N SER A 76 -5.53 -3.96 -18.10
CA SER A 76 -6.62 -4.91 -18.37
C SER A 76 -7.36 -5.32 -17.09
N TRP A 77 -8.57 -5.87 -17.23
CA TRP A 77 -9.38 -6.30 -16.08
C TRP A 77 -8.71 -7.41 -15.26
N THR A 78 -8.07 -8.38 -15.92
CA THR A 78 -7.33 -9.45 -15.25
C THR A 78 -6.19 -8.90 -14.38
N ASN A 79 -5.42 -7.95 -14.93
CA ASN A 79 -4.35 -7.29 -14.19
C ASN A 79 -4.90 -6.43 -13.05
N SER A 80 -6.04 -5.76 -13.25
CA SER A 80 -6.69 -4.99 -12.17
C SER A 80 -7.13 -5.87 -11.00
N PHE A 81 -7.65 -7.06 -11.28
CA PHE A 81 -8.02 -8.03 -10.26
C PHE A 81 -6.79 -8.50 -9.47
N LEU A 82 -5.72 -8.89 -10.17
CA LEU A 82 -4.46 -9.33 -9.54
C LEU A 82 -3.84 -8.22 -8.66
N LEU A 83 -3.89 -6.97 -9.13
CA LEU A 83 -3.32 -5.82 -8.43
C LEU A 83 -4.13 -5.47 -7.17
N LEU A 84 -5.46 -5.56 -7.22
CA LEU A 84 -6.31 -5.27 -6.06
C LEU A 84 -6.34 -6.36 -5.00
N THR A 85 -6.04 -7.62 -5.37
CA THR A 85 -6.12 -8.78 -4.46
C THR A 85 -4.75 -9.35 -4.13
N TRP A 86 -4.14 -10.04 -5.09
CA TRP A 86 -2.94 -10.84 -4.90
C TRP A 86 -1.72 -10.01 -4.44
N GLN A 87 -1.51 -8.85 -5.05
CA GLN A 87 -0.37 -7.99 -4.73
C GLN A 87 -0.44 -7.38 -3.32
N LYS A 88 -1.61 -7.37 -2.67
CA LYS A 88 -1.78 -6.80 -1.33
C LYS A 88 -1.39 -7.76 -0.20
N ILE A 89 -1.39 -9.07 -0.47
CA ILE A 89 -1.20 -10.10 0.56
C ILE A 89 0.20 -9.99 1.19
N ALA A 90 1.26 -9.97 0.37
CA ALA A 90 2.63 -9.99 0.88
C ALA A 90 2.98 -8.73 1.70
N PRO A 91 2.71 -7.49 1.24
CA PRO A 91 2.97 -6.31 2.05
C PRO A 91 2.14 -6.27 3.35
N MET A 92 0.90 -6.76 3.34
CA MET A 92 0.07 -6.81 4.55
C MET A 92 0.59 -7.79 5.60
N ILE A 93 1.12 -8.94 5.18
CA ILE A 93 1.77 -9.88 6.09
C ILE A 93 3.02 -9.24 6.72
N LEU A 94 3.80 -8.47 5.95
CA LEU A 94 4.98 -7.78 6.49
C LEU A 94 4.59 -6.69 7.51
N ILE A 95 3.53 -5.91 7.24
CA ILE A 95 3.00 -4.94 8.21
C ILE A 95 2.53 -5.68 9.48
N MET A 96 1.81 -6.79 9.34
CA MET A 96 1.34 -7.59 10.48
C MET A 96 2.49 -8.08 11.38
N LEU A 97 3.62 -8.48 10.81
CA LEU A 97 4.79 -8.93 11.58
C LEU A 97 5.50 -7.77 12.30
N ASN A 98 5.47 -6.57 11.72
CA ASN A 98 6.11 -5.38 12.28
C ASN A 98 5.17 -4.51 13.13
N SER A 99 3.86 -4.80 13.16
CA SER A 99 2.87 -3.86 13.67
C SER A 99 2.97 -3.70 15.19
N GLN A 100 3.55 -2.57 15.61
CA GLN A 100 3.32 -1.98 16.92
C GLN A 100 2.36 -0.79 16.78
N MET A 101 1.64 -0.48 17.86
CA MET A 101 0.77 0.70 17.91
C MET A 101 1.60 1.97 17.75
N ASN A 102 1.57 2.55 16.54
CA ASN A 102 2.27 3.77 16.20
C ASN A 102 1.25 4.84 15.75
N LEU A 103 1.43 6.08 16.23
CA LEU A 103 0.65 7.25 15.82
C LEU A 103 0.65 7.41 14.29
N PHE A 104 1.75 7.05 13.64
CA PHE A 104 1.86 7.04 12.18
C PHE A 104 0.80 6.16 11.51
N LEU A 105 0.69 4.88 11.88
CA LEU A 105 -0.30 3.96 11.31
C LEU A 105 -1.74 4.42 11.59
N ILE A 106 -2.01 4.97 12.77
CA ILE A 106 -3.33 5.52 13.10
C ILE A 106 -3.69 6.69 12.17
N SER A 107 -2.75 7.59 11.91
CA SER A 107 -2.96 8.71 10.97
C SER A 107 -3.23 8.23 9.53
N VAL A 108 -2.55 7.16 9.11
CA VAL A 108 -2.74 6.53 7.80
C VAL A 108 -4.12 5.90 7.71
N ILE A 109 -4.58 5.20 8.75
CA ILE A 109 -5.92 4.61 8.80
C ILE A 109 -6.98 5.70 8.66
N ILE A 110 -6.96 6.72 9.50
CA ILE A 110 -7.98 7.79 9.48
C ILE A 110 -8.00 8.51 8.13
N SER A 111 -6.82 8.88 7.62
CA SER A 111 -6.70 9.56 6.34
C SER A 111 -7.15 8.67 5.17
N SER A 112 -6.87 7.36 5.20
CA SER A 112 -7.33 6.42 4.18
C SER A 112 -8.85 6.29 4.13
N LEU A 113 -9.53 6.22 5.27
CA LEU A 113 -10.98 6.15 5.35
C LEU A 113 -11.64 7.44 4.84
N LEU A 114 -11.08 8.61 5.21
CA LEU A 114 -11.59 9.90 4.78
C LEU A 114 -11.41 10.14 3.28
N ILE A 115 -10.18 9.97 2.78
CA ILE A 115 -9.84 10.26 1.38
C ILE A 115 -10.52 9.27 0.44
N SER A 116 -10.59 7.99 0.80
CA SER A 116 -11.33 7.02 -0.02
C SER A 116 -12.81 7.33 -0.08
N GLY A 117 -13.44 7.73 1.03
CA GLY A 117 -14.84 8.13 1.07
C GLY A 117 -15.14 9.33 0.18
N ILE A 118 -14.36 10.41 0.33
CA ILE A 118 -14.56 11.65 -0.43
C ILE A 118 -14.27 11.44 -1.91
N ASN A 119 -13.16 10.79 -2.26
CA ASN A 119 -12.77 10.63 -3.66
C ASN A 119 -13.65 9.64 -4.42
N ASN A 120 -14.39 8.76 -3.73
CA ASN A 120 -15.29 7.80 -4.37
C ASN A 120 -16.63 8.42 -4.79
N TRP A 121 -17.10 9.51 -4.15
CA TRP A 121 -18.45 10.04 -4.37
C TRP A 121 -18.75 10.48 -5.81
N ASN A 122 -17.75 11.01 -6.53
CA ASN A 122 -17.94 11.58 -7.86
C ASN A 122 -17.20 10.81 -8.97
N GLN A 123 -16.82 9.55 -8.74
CA GLN A 123 -16.15 8.74 -9.77
C GLN A 123 -17.17 8.04 -10.65
N THR A 124 -16.98 8.12 -11.96
CA THR A 124 -17.82 7.43 -12.96
C THR A 124 -17.18 6.13 -13.45
N SER A 125 -15.85 6.00 -13.40
CA SER A 125 -15.17 4.79 -13.85
C SER A 125 -15.20 3.70 -12.77
N ILE A 126 -15.70 2.52 -13.14
CA ILE A 126 -15.82 1.36 -12.24
C ILE A 126 -14.45 1.00 -11.65
N LYS A 127 -13.38 1.09 -12.43
CA LYS A 127 -12.03 0.79 -11.94
C LYS A 127 -11.59 1.77 -10.84
N LYS A 128 -11.86 3.07 -10.97
CA LYS A 128 -11.56 4.04 -9.90
C LYS A 128 -12.42 3.80 -8.66
N ILE A 129 -13.70 3.48 -8.81
CA ILE A 129 -14.57 3.09 -7.69
C ILE A 129 -14.00 1.89 -6.94
N LEU A 130 -13.55 0.86 -7.68
CA LEU A 130 -12.89 -0.31 -7.10
C LEU A 130 -11.57 0.06 -6.42
N THR A 131 -10.79 1.00 -6.96
CA THR A 131 -9.56 1.43 -6.27
C THR A 131 -9.84 2.10 -4.93
N PHE A 132 -10.77 3.06 -4.88
CA PHE A 132 -11.04 3.79 -3.65
C PHE A 132 -11.73 2.91 -2.60
N SER A 133 -12.66 2.04 -3.00
CA SER A 133 -13.20 1.03 -2.09
C SER A 133 -12.10 0.09 -1.56
N SER A 134 -11.15 -0.31 -2.41
CA SER A 134 -10.00 -1.11 -1.95
C SER A 134 -9.11 -0.37 -0.95
N ILE A 135 -8.92 0.96 -1.09
CA ILE A 135 -8.17 1.77 -0.12
C ILE A 135 -8.93 1.83 1.21
N ASN A 136 -10.26 1.94 1.16
CA ASN A 136 -11.13 1.94 2.34
C ASN A 136 -11.05 0.61 3.11
N HIS A 137 -11.20 -0.52 2.42
CA HIS A 137 -11.06 -1.85 3.02
C HIS A 137 -9.67 -2.09 3.61
N MET A 138 -8.61 -1.55 2.99
CA MET A 138 -7.25 -1.58 3.55
C MET A 138 -7.12 -0.78 4.83
N GLY A 139 -7.80 0.37 4.94
CA GLY A 139 -7.88 1.13 6.19
C GLY A 139 -8.48 0.31 7.34
N TRP A 140 -9.55 -0.44 7.07
CA TRP A 140 -10.14 -1.36 8.06
C TRP A 140 -9.26 -2.57 8.37
N MET A 141 -8.59 -3.15 7.39
CA MET A 141 -7.65 -4.24 7.65
C MET A 141 -6.48 -3.79 8.52
N LEU A 142 -5.92 -2.60 8.28
CA LEU A 142 -4.88 -2.03 9.13
C LEU A 142 -5.38 -1.77 10.55
N SER A 143 -6.62 -1.28 10.72
CA SER A 143 -7.18 -1.06 12.06
C SER A 143 -7.37 -2.38 12.83
N ILE A 144 -7.73 -3.45 12.13
CA ILE A 144 -7.82 -4.79 12.72
C ILE A 144 -6.42 -5.33 13.09
N ILE A 145 -5.40 -5.15 12.23
CA ILE A 145 -4.01 -5.57 12.52
C ILE A 145 -3.53 -4.96 13.84
N LEU A 146 -3.84 -3.68 14.10
CA LEU A 146 -3.48 -3.00 15.34
C LEU A 146 -4.14 -3.60 16.59
N LEU A 147 -5.37 -4.12 16.46
CA LEU A 147 -6.09 -4.76 17.57
C LEU A 147 -5.66 -6.22 17.77
N ASN A 148 -5.61 -6.99 16.68
CA ASN A 148 -5.18 -8.37 16.66
C ASN A 148 -4.60 -8.70 15.28
N GLN A 149 -3.31 -9.01 15.28
CA GLN A 149 -2.52 -9.31 14.08
C GLN A 149 -3.13 -10.40 13.20
N SER A 150 -3.84 -11.39 13.74
CA SER A 150 -4.37 -12.51 12.93
C SER A 150 -5.74 -12.24 12.30
N LEU A 151 -6.52 -11.30 12.85
CA LEU A 151 -7.94 -11.16 12.48
C LEU A 151 -8.16 -10.55 11.10
N TRP A 152 -7.19 -9.80 10.56
CA TRP A 152 -7.36 -9.16 9.25
C TRP A 152 -7.45 -10.19 8.11
N LEU A 153 -6.85 -11.38 8.27
CA LEU A 153 -6.95 -12.44 7.27
C LEU A 153 -8.39 -12.94 7.13
N PHE A 154 -9.14 -13.02 8.23
CA PHE A 154 -10.56 -13.37 8.17
C PHE A 154 -11.40 -12.29 7.50
N TYR A 155 -10.98 -11.02 7.57
CA TYR A 155 -11.64 -9.94 6.85
C TYR A 155 -11.30 -9.91 5.35
N PHE A 156 -10.10 -10.38 4.98
CA PHE A 156 -9.63 -10.38 3.60
C PHE A 156 -10.26 -11.49 2.75
N ILE A 157 -10.62 -12.62 3.37
CA ILE A 157 -11.27 -13.80 2.75
C ILE A 157 -12.77 -13.55 2.59
#